data_AF-A0A7S3L9Z5-F1
#
_entry.id   AF-A0A7S3L9Z5-F1
#
_cell.length_a   1.000
_cell.length_b   1.000
_cell.length_c   1.000
_cell.angle_alpha   90.00
_cell.angle_beta   90.00
_cell.angle_gamma   90.00
#
_symmetry.space_group_name_H-M   'P 1'
#
loop_
_entity.id
_entity.type
_entity.pdbx_description
1 polymer ?
#
loop_
_entity_poly.entity_id
_entity_poly.type
_entity_poly.pdbx_seq_one_letter_code
_entity_poly.pdbx_strand_id
1 'polypeptide(L)'
;ANGQTGRECVSFALASGRPCIATSRSGSFAYADSLGERVPTDKLSTKALDVTKADMMQSVIQNTPNLGAVIFAASASTKGGDAFSVDKNGVIYAAQACIDAKVPRLVIVSSGTVTRPDSAVYKLLNTVGKGIMEAKIKGEDEVRALYAAPSVLEQ
;
A
#
# COMPACT_ATOMS: atom_id res chain seq x y z
N ALA A 1 4.01 -5.19 4.19
CA ALA A 1 3.45 -5.61 5.48
C ALA A 1 4.41 -5.49 6.67
N ASN A 2 5.73 -5.66 6.53
CA ASN A 2 6.68 -5.60 7.68
C ASN A 2 6.93 -4.20 8.30
N GLY A 3 6.24 -3.15 7.84
CA GLY A 3 6.26 -1.84 8.51
C GLY A 3 5.27 -1.80 9.67
N GLN A 4 5.37 -0.80 10.56
CA GLN A 4 4.49 -0.69 11.74
C GLN A 4 3.01 -0.71 11.36
N THR A 5 2.55 0.22 10.50
CA THR A 5 1.15 0.25 10.07
C THR A 5 0.73 -1.01 9.33
N GLY A 6 1.60 -1.53 8.46
CA GLY A 6 1.32 -2.76 7.72
C GLY A 6 1.09 -3.96 8.63
N ARG A 7 1.87 -4.08 9.72
CA ARG A 7 1.72 -5.14 10.72
C ARG A 7 0.38 -5.04 11.44
N GLU A 8 -0.02 -3.84 11.85
CA GLU A 8 -1.31 -3.62 12.52
C GLU A 8 -2.48 -3.91 11.58
N CYS A 9 -2.38 -3.57 10.29
CA CYS A 9 -3.41 -3.93 9.30
C CYS A 9 -3.57 -5.46 9.18
N VAL A 10 -2.46 -6.20 9.13
CA VAL A 10 -2.50 -7.68 9.06
C VAL A 10 -3.11 -8.26 10.34
N SER A 11 -2.64 -7.80 11.50
CA SER A 11 -3.14 -8.23 12.81
C SER A 11 -4.65 -8.02 12.94
N PHE A 12 -5.13 -6.82 12.59
CA PHE A 12 -6.55 -6.48 12.65
C PHE A 12 -7.39 -7.29 11.68
N ALA A 13 -6.93 -7.50 10.44
CA ALA A 13 -7.65 -8.27 9.44
C ALA A 13 -7.87 -9.72 9.91
N LEU A 14 -6.81 -10.36 10.39
CA LEU A 14 -6.87 -11.73 10.90
C LEU A 14 -7.71 -11.84 12.17
N ALA A 15 -7.56 -10.91 13.13
CA ALA A 15 -8.41 -10.86 14.33
C ALA A 15 -9.89 -10.66 14.00
N SER A 16 -10.20 -10.00 12.88
CA SER A 16 -11.57 -9.86 12.34
C SER A 16 -12.03 -11.10 11.54
N GLY A 17 -11.27 -12.19 11.53
CA GLY A 17 -11.56 -13.41 10.81
C GLY A 17 -11.41 -13.32 9.29
N ARG A 18 -10.83 -12.24 8.76
CA ARG A 18 -10.65 -12.00 7.32
C ARG A 18 -9.31 -12.57 6.84
N PRO A 19 -9.31 -13.41 5.79
CA PRO A 19 -8.08 -13.86 5.15
C PRO A 19 -7.23 -12.68 4.67
N CYS A 20 -5.92 -12.80 4.85
CA CYS A 20 -4.97 -11.73 4.54
C CYS A 20 -3.75 -12.28 3.79
N ILE A 21 -3.33 -11.55 2.76
CA ILE A 21 -2.07 -11.79 2.07
C ILE A 21 -1.09 -10.68 2.47
N ALA A 22 -0.14 -11.02 3.34
CA ALA A 22 0.89 -10.08 3.77
C ALA A 22 2.04 -10.05 2.76
N THR A 23 2.24 -8.91 2.10
CA THR A 23 3.30 -8.76 1.09
C THR A 23 4.55 -8.08 1.64
N SER A 24 5.72 -8.49 1.15
CA SER A 24 7.01 -7.85 1.45
C SER A 24 8.00 -8.15 0.33
N ARG A 25 9.13 -7.41 0.25
CA ARG A 25 10.17 -7.69 -0.75
C ARG A 25 10.72 -9.12 -0.67
N SER A 26 10.82 -9.68 0.53
CA SER A 26 11.29 -11.06 0.76
C SER A 26 10.19 -12.11 0.62
N GLY A 27 8.92 -11.71 0.53
CA GLY A 27 7.79 -12.63 0.58
C GLY A 27 7.53 -13.26 1.95
N SER A 28 8.18 -12.76 3.00
CA SER A 28 7.97 -13.20 4.38
C SER A 28 7.33 -12.11 5.25
N PHE A 29 6.55 -12.54 6.23
CA PHE A 29 5.98 -11.68 7.27
C PHE A 29 6.70 -11.93 8.59
N ALA A 30 7.56 -10.99 8.99
CA ALA A 30 8.50 -11.17 10.11
C ALA A 30 7.82 -11.26 11.48
N TYR A 31 6.53 -10.96 11.55
CA TYR A 31 5.76 -10.90 12.79
C TYR A 31 4.78 -12.06 12.94
N ALA A 32 4.81 -13.06 12.04
CA ALA A 32 3.88 -14.18 12.06
C ALA A 32 3.84 -14.88 13.44
N ASP A 33 5.00 -15.18 14.01
CA ASP A 33 5.13 -15.85 15.32
C ASP A 33 4.75 -14.95 16.51
N SER A 34 4.68 -13.64 16.28
CA SER A 34 4.30 -12.63 17.29
C SER A 34 2.84 -12.19 17.19
N LEU A 35 2.10 -12.69 16.20
CA LEU A 35 0.65 -12.58 16.16
C LEU A 35 0.14 -13.46 17.30
N GLY A 36 -0.22 -12.86 18.43
CA GLY A 36 -0.59 -13.59 19.64
C GLY A 36 -1.68 -14.64 19.41
N GLU A 37 -1.86 -15.58 20.34
CA GLU A 37 -2.70 -16.79 20.21
C GLU A 37 -4.14 -16.56 19.73
N ARG A 38 -4.66 -15.32 19.82
CA ARG A 38 -6.01 -14.94 19.38
C ARG A 38 -6.12 -14.61 17.89
N VAL A 39 -5.03 -14.66 17.14
CA VAL A 39 -5.00 -14.33 15.71
C VAL A 39 -4.98 -15.64 14.91
N PRO A 40 -6.05 -15.96 14.13
CA PRO A 40 -6.08 -17.15 13.29
C PRO A 40 -5.04 -17.03 12.16
N THR A 41 -3.88 -17.68 12.33
CA THR A 41 -2.77 -17.63 11.37
C THR A 41 -2.96 -18.57 10.18
N ASP A 42 -3.91 -19.51 10.25
CA ASP A 42 -4.35 -20.36 9.15
C ASP A 42 -4.90 -19.56 7.96
N LYS A 43 -5.35 -18.33 8.23
CA LYS A 43 -5.88 -17.38 7.24
C LYS A 43 -4.83 -16.39 6.72
N LEU A 44 -3.59 -16.49 7.17
CA LEU A 44 -2.48 -15.68 6.71
C LEU A 44 -1.72 -16.41 5.60
N SER A 45 -1.51 -15.72 4.49
CA SER A 45 -0.53 -16.12 3.47
C SER A 45 0.44 -14.98 3.20
N THR A 46 1.58 -15.27 2.58
CA THR A 46 2.57 -14.26 2.24
C THR A 46 2.95 -14.34 0.76
N LYS A 47 3.26 -13.19 0.15
CA LYS A 47 3.74 -13.10 -1.24
C LYS A 47 4.87 -12.09 -1.35
N ALA A 48 5.84 -12.39 -2.19
CA ALA A 48 6.90 -11.44 -2.53
C ALA A 48 6.33 -10.31 -3.39
N LEU A 49 6.63 -9.07 -3.02
CA LEU A 49 6.24 -7.88 -3.76
C LEU A 49 7.25 -6.75 -3.49
N ASP A 50 7.90 -6.30 -4.55
CA ASP A 50 8.53 -4.99 -4.59
C ASP A 50 7.55 -4.00 -5.23
N VAL A 51 7.08 -3.03 -4.43
CA VAL A 51 6.09 -2.04 -4.88
C VAL A 51 6.64 -1.09 -5.94
N THR A 52 7.95 -1.05 -6.15
CA THR A 52 8.57 -0.26 -7.23
C THR A 52 8.50 -0.96 -8.59
N LYS A 53 7.95 -2.19 -8.65
CA LYS A 53 7.86 -3.03 -9.84
C LYS A 53 6.39 -3.22 -10.24
N ALA A 54 5.98 -2.57 -11.32
CA ALA A 54 4.60 -2.57 -11.79
C ALA A 54 4.11 -3.98 -12.18
N ASP A 55 4.95 -4.76 -12.84
CA ASP A 55 4.70 -6.15 -13.24
C ASP A 55 4.47 -7.06 -12.02
N MET A 56 5.27 -6.91 -10.96
CA MET A 56 5.07 -7.66 -9.73
C MET A 56 3.75 -7.26 -9.04
N MET A 57 3.45 -5.96 -8.98
CA MET A 57 2.20 -5.44 -8.41
C MET A 57 0.98 -6.03 -9.13
N GLN A 58 1.00 -5.93 -10.46
CA GLN A 58 -0.04 -6.47 -11.33
C GLN A 58 -0.20 -7.98 -11.13
N SER A 59 0.91 -8.74 -11.18
CA SER A 59 0.90 -10.19 -11.01
C SER A 59 0.35 -10.61 -9.64
N VAL A 60 0.75 -9.94 -8.55
CA VAL A 60 0.25 -10.28 -7.21
C VAL A 60 -1.25 -10.03 -7.08
N ILE A 61 -1.74 -8.91 -7.60
CA ILE A 61 -3.16 -8.52 -7.50
C ILE A 61 -4.04 -9.38 -8.42
N GLN A 62 -3.69 -9.49 -9.70
CA GLN A 62 -4.48 -10.24 -10.69
C GLN A 62 -4.50 -11.75 -10.42
N ASN A 63 -3.40 -12.32 -9.90
CA ASN A 63 -3.33 -13.73 -9.53
C ASN A 63 -3.82 -14.01 -8.10
N THR A 64 -4.63 -13.12 -7.53
CA THR A 64 -5.28 -13.34 -6.23
C THR A 64 -6.80 -13.38 -6.43
N PRO A 65 -7.39 -14.59 -6.48
CA PRO A 65 -8.83 -14.72 -6.69
C PRO A 65 -9.61 -14.14 -5.50
N ASN A 66 -10.77 -13.55 -5.79
CA ASN A 66 -11.70 -12.99 -4.79
C ASN A 66 -11.06 -11.93 -3.87
N LEU A 67 -10.11 -11.14 -4.39
CA LEU A 67 -9.47 -10.07 -3.63
C LEU A 67 -10.45 -8.92 -3.37
N GLY A 68 -10.95 -8.83 -2.13
CA GLY A 68 -11.96 -7.84 -1.75
C GLY A 68 -11.43 -6.42 -1.48
N ALA A 69 -10.15 -6.29 -1.15
CA ALA A 69 -9.50 -5.00 -0.91
C ALA A 69 -7.97 -5.10 -0.98
N VAL A 70 -7.32 -3.99 -1.32
CA VAL A 70 -5.87 -3.77 -1.18
C VAL A 70 -5.61 -2.63 -0.21
N ILE A 71 -4.68 -2.82 0.72
CA ILE A 71 -4.20 -1.76 1.62
C ILE A 71 -2.75 -1.43 1.24
N PHE A 72 -2.52 -0.27 0.64
CA PHE A 72 -1.19 0.22 0.32
C PHE A 72 -0.62 0.99 1.51
N ALA A 73 0.19 0.29 2.31
CA ALA A 73 0.88 0.85 3.49
C ALA A 73 2.42 0.89 3.32
N ALA A 74 2.90 0.80 2.09
CA ALA A 74 4.32 0.97 1.79
C ALA A 74 4.68 2.45 1.70
N SER A 75 5.88 2.81 2.16
CA SER A 75 6.41 4.16 2.07
C SER A 75 7.93 4.08 2.02
N ALA A 76 8.58 5.01 1.33
CA ALA A 76 10.02 5.05 1.25
C ALA A 76 10.62 5.18 2.66
N SER A 77 11.77 4.55 2.85
CA SER A 77 12.49 4.57 4.12
C SER A 77 13.98 4.65 3.88
N THR A 78 14.75 4.94 4.92
CA THR A 78 16.21 4.89 4.87
C THR A 78 16.76 3.51 4.47
N LYS A 79 15.95 2.46 4.53
CA LYS A 79 16.30 1.06 4.23
C LYS A 79 15.90 0.61 2.81
N GLY A 80 15.47 1.54 1.94
CA GLY A 80 15.36 1.29 0.51
C GLY A 80 14.14 1.91 -0.17
N GLY A 81 14.30 2.11 -1.49
CA GLY A 81 13.37 2.82 -2.36
C GLY A 81 13.46 4.34 -2.17
N ASP A 82 13.41 5.10 -3.25
CA ASP A 82 13.20 6.55 -3.16
C ASP A 82 11.70 6.88 -3.08
N ALA A 83 11.41 8.10 -2.60
CA ALA A 83 10.07 8.63 -2.43
C ALA A 83 9.21 8.51 -3.70
N PHE A 84 9.75 8.86 -4.86
CA PHE A 84 8.98 8.82 -6.10
C PHE A 84 8.70 7.38 -6.53
N SER A 85 9.67 6.48 -6.41
CA SER A 85 9.45 5.07 -6.78
C SER A 85 8.43 4.37 -5.87
N VAL A 86 8.44 4.65 -4.56
CA VAL A 86 7.57 3.95 -3.60
C VAL A 86 6.24 4.68 -3.39
N ASP A 87 6.29 5.95 -2.97
CA ASP A 87 5.12 6.69 -2.52
C ASP A 87 4.30 7.28 -3.68
N LYS A 88 4.94 7.56 -4.84
CA LYS A 88 4.24 7.99 -6.06
C LYS A 88 3.94 6.80 -6.97
N ASN A 89 4.97 6.21 -7.57
CA ASN A 89 4.79 5.21 -8.61
C ASN A 89 4.19 3.92 -8.05
N GLY A 90 4.63 3.47 -6.87
CA GLY A 90 4.09 2.26 -6.25
C GLY A 90 2.60 2.33 -5.97
N VAL A 91 2.07 3.50 -5.55
CA VAL A 91 0.63 3.65 -5.33
C VAL A 91 -0.16 3.71 -6.63
N ILE A 92 0.40 4.32 -7.68
CA ILE A 92 -0.18 4.33 -9.04
C ILE A 92 -0.26 2.91 -9.59
N TYR A 93 0.81 2.12 -9.45
CA TYR A 93 0.82 0.72 -9.89
C TYR A 93 -0.24 -0.10 -9.15
N ALA A 94 -0.40 0.11 -7.84
CA ALA A 94 -1.44 -0.55 -7.07
C ALA A 94 -2.85 -0.16 -7.54
N ALA A 95 -3.08 1.13 -7.83
CA ALA A 95 -4.33 1.64 -8.37
C ALA A 95 -4.68 1.02 -9.72
N GLN A 96 -3.74 1.06 -10.68
CA GLN A 96 -3.96 0.47 -12.01
C GLN A 96 -4.26 -1.03 -11.90
N ALA A 97 -3.46 -1.77 -11.14
CA ALA A 97 -3.67 -3.20 -10.94
C ALA A 97 -5.02 -3.52 -10.26
N CYS A 98 -5.46 -2.69 -9.31
CA CYS A 98 -6.79 -2.83 -8.69
C CYS A 98 -7.92 -2.58 -9.69
N ILE A 99 -7.81 -1.54 -10.53
CA ILE A 99 -8.79 -1.22 -11.57
C ILE A 99 -8.88 -2.38 -12.56
N ASP A 100 -7.75 -2.83 -13.09
CA ASP A 100 -7.69 -3.91 -14.09
C ASP A 100 -8.25 -5.23 -13.54
N ALA A 101 -7.96 -5.53 -12.26
CA ALA A 101 -8.45 -6.73 -11.58
C ALA A 101 -9.86 -6.57 -10.98
N LYS A 102 -10.51 -5.41 -11.18
CA LYS A 102 -11.81 -5.06 -10.58
C LYS A 102 -11.86 -5.27 -9.06
N VAL A 103 -10.77 -4.96 -8.36
CA VAL A 103 -10.70 -5.01 -6.89
C VAL A 103 -11.62 -3.92 -6.32
N PRO A 104 -12.61 -4.25 -5.48
CA PRO A 104 -13.63 -3.28 -5.06
C PRO A 104 -13.12 -2.10 -4.25
N ARG A 105 -11.97 -2.23 -3.57
CA ARG A 105 -11.44 -1.21 -2.66
C ARG A 105 -9.92 -1.15 -2.67
N LEU A 106 -9.38 0.04 -2.94
CA LEU A 106 -8.00 0.40 -2.63
C LEU A 106 -7.98 1.40 -1.47
N VAL A 107 -7.28 1.05 -0.40
CA VAL A 107 -7.02 1.92 0.75
C VAL A 107 -5.57 2.35 0.72
N ILE A 108 -5.32 3.65 0.69
CA ILE A 108 -3.97 4.22 0.67
C ILE A 108 -3.68 4.81 2.05
N VAL A 109 -2.59 4.39 2.68
CA VAL A 109 -2.13 4.98 3.94
C VAL A 109 -1.29 6.22 3.63
N SER A 110 -1.88 7.39 3.84
CA SER A 110 -1.24 8.70 3.68
C SER A 110 -0.72 9.27 5.02
N SER A 111 -0.21 10.50 5.01
CA SER A 111 0.21 11.29 6.16
C SER A 111 -0.63 12.56 6.27
N GLY A 112 -1.12 12.91 7.47
CA GLY A 112 -1.97 14.09 7.70
C GLY A 112 -1.36 15.43 7.28
N THR A 113 -0.04 15.49 7.10
CA THR A 113 0.68 16.69 6.63
C THR A 113 0.52 16.98 5.13
N VAL A 114 -0.05 16.08 4.33
CA VAL A 114 -0.36 16.36 2.90
C VAL A 114 -1.43 17.44 2.69
N THR A 115 -2.13 17.84 3.76
CA THR A 115 -3.25 18.78 3.69
C THR A 115 -2.88 20.26 3.90
N ARG A 116 -1.59 20.57 4.16
CA ARG A 116 -1.11 21.96 4.42
C ARG A 116 0.28 22.21 3.80
N PRO A 117 0.40 22.29 2.46
CA PRO A 117 1.68 22.41 1.76
C PRO A 117 2.48 23.68 2.12
N ASP A 118 1.81 24.74 2.57
CA ASP A 118 2.46 26.00 2.97
C ASP A 118 2.96 26.04 4.41
N SER A 119 2.70 25.01 5.21
CA SER A 119 3.13 25.00 6.61
C SER A 119 4.65 24.80 6.74
N ALA A 120 5.27 25.49 7.72
CA ALA A 120 6.68 25.28 8.06
C ALA A 120 6.98 23.82 8.42
N VAL A 121 5.99 23.10 8.96
CA VAL A 121 6.04 21.66 9.27
C VAL A 121 6.10 20.82 8.00
N TYR A 122 5.35 21.16 6.94
CA TYR A 122 5.43 20.47 5.64
C TYR A 122 6.82 20.64 5.02
N LYS A 123 7.35 21.87 4.99
CA LYS A 123 8.69 22.14 4.46
C LYS A 123 9.77 21.40 5.26
N LEU A 124 9.70 21.42 6.59
CA LEU A 124 10.62 20.70 7.47
C LEU A 124 10.55 19.18 7.26
N LEU A 125 9.35 18.60 7.22
CA LEU A 125 9.17 17.16 7.01
C LEU A 125 9.50 16.73 5.58
N ASN A 126 9.35 17.60 4.58
CA ASN A 126 9.75 17.29 3.21
C ASN A 126 11.28 17.32 3.05
N THR A 127 11.97 18.23 3.75
CA THR A 127 13.44 18.26 3.81
C THR A 127 14.00 17.08 4.61
N VAL A 128 13.42 16.75 5.77
CA VAL A 128 13.82 15.60 6.61
C VAL A 128 13.42 14.26 5.96
N GLY A 129 12.29 14.24 5.27
CA GLY A 129 11.75 13.08 4.56
C GLY A 129 12.19 12.97 3.11
N LYS A 130 13.20 13.74 2.65
CA LYS A 130 13.78 13.65 1.29
C LYS A 130 12.75 13.64 0.14
N GLY A 131 11.74 14.50 0.19
CA GLY A 131 10.73 14.59 -0.88
C GLY A 131 9.54 13.62 -0.76
N ILE A 132 9.46 12.80 0.29
CA ILE A 132 8.35 11.83 0.50
C ILE A 132 6.97 12.49 0.46
N MET A 133 6.84 13.69 1.03
CA MET A 133 5.53 14.36 1.10
C MET A 133 5.06 14.82 -0.29
N GLU A 134 5.98 15.33 -1.11
CA GLU A 134 5.69 15.69 -2.50
C GLU A 134 5.34 14.45 -3.33
N ALA A 135 6.07 13.36 -3.15
CA ALA A 135 5.76 12.11 -3.85
C ALA A 135 4.38 11.56 -3.47
N LYS A 136 4.01 11.61 -2.18
CA LYS A 136 2.68 11.19 -1.70
C LYS A 136 1.56 12.01 -2.33
N ILE A 137 1.68 13.34 -2.35
CA ILE A 137 0.61 14.19 -2.90
C ILE A 137 0.42 13.93 -4.40
N LYS A 138 1.52 13.84 -5.16
CA LYS A 138 1.50 13.53 -6.59
C LYS A 138 0.92 12.16 -6.87
N GLY A 139 1.28 11.16 -6.05
CA GLY A 139 0.75 9.80 -6.18
C GLY A 139 -0.75 9.76 -5.93
N GLU A 140 -1.23 10.39 -4.86
CA GLU A 140 -2.65 10.46 -4.53
C GLU A 140 -3.48 11.19 -5.58
N ASP A 141 -2.99 12.33 -6.09
CA ASP A 141 -3.70 13.08 -7.14
C ASP A 141 -3.82 12.28 -8.42
N GLU A 142 -2.78 11.55 -8.81
CA GLU A 142 -2.79 10.68 -9.98
C GLU A 142 -3.76 9.50 -9.78
N VAL A 143 -3.79 8.90 -8.57
CA VAL A 143 -4.79 7.88 -8.24
C VAL A 143 -6.22 8.44 -8.29
N ARG A 144 -6.46 9.64 -7.74
CA ARG A 144 -7.79 10.29 -7.83
C ARG A 144 -8.21 10.47 -9.29
N ALA A 145 -7.30 10.89 -10.16
CA ALA A 145 -7.57 11.04 -11.58
C ALA A 145 -7.89 9.70 -12.26
N LEU A 146 -7.16 8.62 -11.95
CA LEU A 146 -7.42 7.28 -12.47
C LEU A 146 -8.82 6.78 -12.12
N TYR A 147 -9.26 6.96 -10.86
CA TYR A 147 -10.58 6.51 -10.41
C TYR A 147 -11.73 7.43 -10.84
N ALA A 148 -11.46 8.69 -11.18
CA ALA A 148 -12.45 9.62 -11.73
C ALA A 148 -12.66 9.45 -13.25
N ALA A 149 -11.80 8.70 -13.94
CA ALA A 149 -11.91 8.47 -15.37
C ALA A 149 -13.22 7.73 -15.71
N PRO A 150 -13.98 8.15 -16.73
CA PRO A 150 -15.31 7.61 -17.06
C PRO A 150 -15.37 6.09 -17.30
N SER A 151 -14.25 5.45 -17.60
CA SER A 151 -14.16 4.02 -17.91
C SER A 151 -14.30 3.07 -16.71
N VAL A 152 -14.44 3.58 -15.48
CA VAL A 152 -14.55 2.75 -14.26
C VAL A 152 -16.00 2.56 -13.81
N LEU A 153 -16.96 3.34 -14.32
CA LEU A 153 -18.35 3.36 -13.83
C LEU A 153 -19.38 2.70 -14.77
N GLU A 154 -19.00 2.33 -15.99
CA GLU A 154 -19.88 1.65 -16.95
C GLU A 154 -19.21 0.36 -17.44
N GLN A 155 -19.36 -0.75 -16.69
CA GLN A 155 -19.20 -2.14 -17.18
C GLN A 155 -19.52 -3.21 -16.10
#